data_AF-A0A529Y1G1-F1
#
_entry.id   AF-A0A529Y1G1-F1
#
_cell.length_a   1.000
_cell.length_b   1.000
_cell.length_c   1.000
_cell.angle_alpha   90.00
_cell.angle_beta   90.00
_cell.angle_gamma   90.00
#
_symmetry.space_group_name_H-M   'P 1'
#
loop_
_entity.id
_entity.type
_entity.pdbx_description
1 polymer ?
#
loop_
_entity_poly.entity_id
_entity_poly.type
_entity_poly.pdbx_seq_one_letter_code
_entity_poly.pdbx_strand_id
1 'polypeptide(L)' 'MPAPVIYVDADACPVKAEVEKVAERHGVVITYVSNGGLRPSRDPMVRNVVVSKG' A
#
# COMPACT_ATOMS: atom_id res chain seq x y z
N MET A 1 14.49 4.67 -16.50
CA MET A 1 14.31 3.57 -15.52
C MET A 1 12.85 3.63 -15.07
N PRO A 2 12.12 2.52 -14.97
CA PRO A 2 10.75 2.55 -14.45
C PRO A 2 10.77 3.06 -13.00
N ALA A 3 9.74 3.81 -12.61
CA ALA A 3 9.57 4.23 -11.23
C ALA A 3 9.45 2.98 -10.32
N PRO A 4 10.05 3.00 -9.11
CA PRO A 4 9.90 1.89 -8.17
C PRO A 4 8.43 1.76 -7.75
N VAL A 5 8.06 0.58 -7.24
CA VAL A 5 6.73 0.31 -6.67
C VAL A 5 6.92 -0.22 -5.25
N ILE A 6 6.16 0.29 -4.29
CA ILE A 6 6.21 -0.14 -2.90
C ILE A 6 5.11 -1.17 -2.66
N TYR A 7 5.47 -2.34 -2.14
CA TYR A 7 4.53 -3.35 -1.65
C TYR A 7 4.55 -3.35 -0.14
N VAL A 8 3.37 -3.30 0.47
CA VAL A 8 3.22 -3.30 1.92
C VAL A 8 2.19 -4.33 2.33
N ASP A 9 2.58 -5.21 3.25
CA ASP A 9 1.62 -6.01 4.01
C ASP A 9 0.78 -5.04 4.85
N ALA A 10 -0.52 -4.97 4.57
CA ALA A 10 -1.44 -4.03 5.20
C ALA A 10 -2.18 -4.64 6.39
N ASP A 11 -1.98 -5.94 6.67
CA ASP A 11 -2.51 -6.61 7.85
C ASP A 11 -1.77 -6.14 9.10
N ALA A 12 -2.49 -5.42 9.98
CA ALA A 12 -1.97 -4.87 11.23
C ALA A 12 -0.68 -4.02 11.12
N CYS A 13 -0.29 -3.57 9.92
CA CYS A 13 0.93 -2.78 9.72
C CYS A 13 0.83 -1.41 10.42
N PRO A 14 1.70 -1.12 11.40
CA PRO A 14 1.63 0.11 12.19
C PRO A 14 2.16 1.34 11.45
N VAL A 15 2.84 1.15 10.31
CA VAL A 15 3.56 2.21 9.58
C VAL A 15 2.92 2.60 8.25
N LYS A 16 1.63 2.30 8.04
CA LYS A 16 0.95 2.62 6.77
C LYS A 16 0.98 4.11 6.44
N ALA A 17 0.79 4.97 7.43
CA ALA A 17 0.81 6.42 7.26
C ALA A 17 2.19 6.95 6.88
N GLU A 18 3.26 6.36 7.41
CA GLU A 18 4.64 6.70 7.07
C GLU A 18 4.96 6.30 5.62
N VAL A 19 4.48 5.14 5.19
CA VAL A 19 4.62 4.67 3.81
C VAL A 19 3.93 5.65 2.85
N GLU A 20 2.70 6.08 3.15
CA GLU A 20 1.98 7.09 2.36
C GLU A 20 2.79 8.40 2.23
N LYS A 21 3.32 8.92 3.35
CA LYS A 21 4.15 10.14 3.34
C LYS A 21 5.42 10.02 2.48
N VAL A 22 6.07 8.86 2.51
CA VAL A 22 7.28 8.61 1.70
C VAL A 22 6.91 8.47 0.23
N ALA A 23 5.86 7.72 -0.08
CA ALA A 23 5.38 7.52 -1.44
C ALA A 23 4.95 8.83 -2.10
N GLU A 24 4.22 9.69 -1.37
CA GLU A 24 3.82 11.02 -1.82
C GLU A 24 5.05 11.89 -2.16
N ARG A 25 6.06 11.92 -1.27
CA ARG A 25 7.31 12.68 -1.50
C ARG A 25 8.06 12.24 -2.76
N HIS A 26 8.03 10.95 -3.06
CA HIS A 26 8.79 10.38 -4.17
C HIS A 26 7.96 10.13 -5.43
N GLY A 27 6.65 10.42 -5.40
CA GLY A 27 5.75 10.15 -6.53
C GLY A 27 5.64 8.66 -6.87
N VAL A 28 5.69 7.79 -5.86
CA VAL A 28 5.75 6.33 -6.00
C VAL A 28 4.40 5.70 -5.68
N VAL A 29 4.01 4.68 -6.45
CA VAL A 29 2.76 3.93 -6.21
C VAL A 29 2.95 2.94 -5.06
N ILE A 30 1.94 2.86 -4.18
CA ILE A 30 1.84 1.87 -3.12
C ILE A 30 0.87 0.76 -3.54
N THR A 31 1.22 -0.48 -3.26
CA THR A 31 0.32 -1.63 -3.32
C THR A 31 0.20 -2.24 -1.92
N TYR A 32 -0.94 -2.02 -1.27
CA TYR A 32 -1.32 -2.70 -0.04
C TYR A 32 -1.82 -4.10 -0.33
N VAL A 33 -1.18 -5.09 0.28
CA VAL A 33 -1.57 -6.51 0.21
C VAL A 33 -2.13 -6.89 1.56
N SER A 34 -3.32 -7.49 1.62
CA SER A 34 -3.93 -7.93 2.88
C SER A 34 -4.71 -9.22 2.70
N ASN A 35 -4.96 -9.91 3.80
CA ASN A 35 -5.83 -11.08 3.84
C ASN A 35 -7.34 -10.72 3.89
N GLY A 36 -7.68 -9.42 3.86
CA GLY A 36 -9.05 -8.91 3.88
C GLY A 36 -9.29 -7.90 5.01
N GLY A 37 -10.50 -7.36 5.07
CA GLY A 37 -10.91 -6.41 6.13
C GLY A 37 -10.29 -5.01 6.04
N LEU A 38 -9.37 -4.78 5.10
CA LEU A 38 -8.82 -3.45 4.84
C LEU A 38 -9.85 -2.58 4.13
N ARG A 39 -10.17 -1.42 4.71
CA ARG A 39 -10.94 -0.38 4.02
C ARG A 39 -10.08 0.18 2.87
N PRO A 40 -10.57 0.19 1.62
CA PRO A 40 -9.80 0.74 0.51
C PRO A 40 -9.41 2.19 0.75
N SER A 41 -8.15 2.52 0.44
CA SER A 41 -7.68 3.90 0.40
C SER A 41 -8.41 4.69 -0.70
N ARG A 42 -8.61 5.98 -0.46
CA ARG A 42 -9.20 6.93 -1.43
C ARG A 42 -8.15 7.56 -2.35
N ASP A 43 -6.88 7.36 -2.04
CA ASP A 43 -5.77 7.90 -2.79
C ASP A 43 -5.57 7.09 -4.08
N PRO A 44 -5.60 7.71 -5.28
CA PRO A 44 -5.35 7.03 -6.55
C PRO A 44 -3.94 6.42 -6.66
N MET A 45 -2.98 6.86 -5.85
CA MET A 45 -1.62 6.32 -5.77
C MET A 45 -1.53 5.05 -4.91
N VAL A 46 -2.62 4.67 -4.24
CA VAL A 46 -2.68 3.49 -3.37
C VAL A 46 -3.59 2.43 -3.99
N ARG A 47 -3.01 1.28 -4.31
CA ARG A 47 -3.72 0.08 -4.79
C ARG A 47 -3.94 -0.87 -3.63
N ASN A 48 -5.14 -1.42 -3.52
CA ASN A 48 -5.45 -2.45 -2.51
C ASN A 48 -5.65 -3.80 -3.21
N VAL A 49 -4.90 -4.80 -2.77
CA VAL A 49 -4.94 -6.18 -3.25
C VAL A 49 -5.30 -7.05 -2.05
N VAL A 50 -6.38 -7.82 -2.19
CA VAL A 50 -6.78 -8.81 -1.20
C VAL A 50 -6.37 -10.19 -1.71
N VAL A 51 -5.66 -10.94 -0.89
CA VAL A 51 -5.22 -12.32 -1.19
C VAL A 51 -5.83 -13.30 -0.19
N SER A 52 -5.91 -14.58 -0.56
CA SER A 52 -6.26 -15.63 0.39
C SER A 52 -5.13 -15.83 1.40
N LYS A 53 -5.47 -16.11 2.66
CA LYS A 53 -4.48 -16.65 3.61
C LYS A 53 -3.88 -17.94 3.05
N GLY A 54 -2.56 -18.05 3.13
CA GLY A 54 -1.83 -19.27 2.83
C GLY A 54 -2.12 -20.37 3.84
#